data_AF-M7UVS3-F1
#
_entry.id   AF-M7UVS3-F1
#
_cell.length_a   1.000
_cell.length_b   1.000
_cell.length_c   1.000
_cell.angle_alpha   90.00
_cell.angle_beta   90.00
_cell.angle_gamma   90.00
#
_symmetry.space_group_name_H-M   'P 1'
#
loop_
_entity.id
_entity.type
_entity.pdbx_description
1 polymer ?
#
loop_
_entity_poly.entity_id
_entity_poly.type
_entity_poly.pdbx_seq_one_letter_code
_entity_poly.pdbx_strand_id
1 'polypeptide(L)'
;MERIIGTHPGVTAVLFVGTRRPKGALLVELRNPSEDKEAFLESLWPLVEEANRPVPYTAKITKDMILITDEALPMARSVKGTIERRSTVRLYEQKLDVLYAVHA
;
A
#
# COMPACT_ATOMS: atom_id res chain seq x y z
N MET A 1 -9.29 -6.91 -0.25
CA MET A 1 -8.27 -5.89 -0.55
C MET A 1 -6.87 -6.49 -0.60
N GLU A 2 -6.16 -6.58 0.52
CA GLU A 2 -4.74 -7.02 0.56
C GLU A 2 -4.48 -8.38 -0.09
N ARG A 3 -5.33 -9.38 0.17
CA ARG A 3 -5.17 -10.73 -0.39
C ARG A 3 -5.14 -10.76 -1.92
N ILE A 4 -5.93 -9.92 -2.58
CA ILE A 4 -6.00 -9.85 -4.05
C ILE A 4 -4.77 -9.13 -4.58
N ILE A 5 -4.41 -8.00 -3.97
CA ILE A 5 -3.27 -7.19 -4.41
C ILE A 5 -1.94 -7.94 -4.18
N GLY A 6 -1.84 -8.69 -3.09
CA GLY A 6 -0.69 -9.51 -2.77
C GLY A 6 -0.45 -10.71 -3.70
N THR A 7 -1.35 -11.01 -4.64
CA THR A 7 -1.08 -12.03 -5.68
C THR A 7 -0.21 -11.50 -6.81
N HIS A 8 -0.01 -10.18 -6.90
CA HIS A 8 0.85 -9.58 -7.92
C HIS A 8 2.30 -10.09 -7.75
N PRO A 9 2.96 -10.59 -8.81
CA PRO A 9 4.30 -11.17 -8.69
C PRO A 9 5.36 -10.17 -8.21
N GLY A 10 5.18 -8.89 -8.53
CA GLY A 10 6.06 -7.80 -8.08
C GLY A 10 5.79 -7.29 -6.66
N VAL A 11 4.79 -7.84 -5.93
CA VAL A 11 4.50 -7.44 -4.54
C VAL A 11 5.19 -8.40 -3.57
N THR A 12 5.92 -7.85 -2.60
CA THR A 12 6.42 -8.57 -1.43
C THR A 12 5.40 -8.56 -0.30
N ALA A 13 4.83 -7.39 -0.04
CA ALA A 13 3.83 -7.19 1.00
C ALA A 13 2.92 -6.02 0.65
N VAL A 14 1.67 -6.06 1.14
CA VAL A 14 0.72 -4.97 1.01
C VAL A 14 -0.02 -4.77 2.32
N LEU A 15 -0.20 -3.51 2.72
CA LEU A 15 -0.97 -3.12 3.88
C LEU A 15 -2.01 -2.07 3.51
N PHE A 16 -3.27 -2.35 3.78
CA PHE A 16 -4.35 -1.38 3.75
C PHE A 16 -4.31 -0.49 4.99
N VAL A 17 -4.11 0.81 4.84
CA VAL A 17 -4.04 1.78 5.93
C VAL A 17 -5.18 2.80 5.82
N GLY A 18 -5.33 3.66 6.85
CA GLY A 18 -6.41 4.67 6.88
C GLY A 18 -7.35 4.57 8.08
N THR A 19 -6.99 3.82 9.13
CA THR A 19 -7.71 3.89 10.40
C THR A 19 -7.68 5.32 10.95
N ARG A 20 -8.85 5.90 11.23
CA ARG A 20 -9.02 7.32 11.64
C ARG A 20 -8.54 8.34 10.60
N ARG A 21 -8.56 7.98 9.32
CA ARG A 21 -8.31 8.89 8.18
C ARG A 21 -9.58 8.98 7.32
N PRO A 22 -9.78 10.08 6.57
CA PRO A 22 -10.99 10.28 5.76
C PRO A 22 -11.12 9.27 4.61
N LYS A 23 -10.00 8.73 4.12
CA LYS A 23 -9.93 7.75 3.02
C LYS A 23 -8.99 6.60 3.39
N GLY A 24 -9.25 5.42 2.84
CA GLY A 24 -8.31 4.30 2.87
C GLY A 24 -7.12 4.57 1.94
N ALA A 25 -5.97 4.00 2.26
CA ALA A 25 -4.79 3.99 1.40
C ALA A 25 -4.12 2.61 1.40
N LEU A 26 -3.23 2.38 0.46
CA LEU A 26 -2.40 1.17 0.39
C LEU A 26 -0.93 1.55 0.57
N LEU A 27 -0.23 0.79 1.41
CA LEU A 27 1.22 0.76 1.44
C LEU A 27 1.69 -0.54 0.77
N VAL A 28 2.49 -0.44 -0.28
CA VAL A 28 2.91 -1.58 -1.11
C VAL A 28 4.43 -1.70 -1.09
N GLU A 29 4.92 -2.87 -0.69
CA GLU A 29 6.34 -3.20 -0.76
C GLU A 29 6.63 -4.01 -2.02
N LEU A 30 7.55 -3.52 -2.83
CA LEU A 30 7.97 -4.17 -4.07
C LEU A 30 8.87 -5.37 -3.79
N ARG A 31 8.86 -6.33 -4.72
CA ARG A 31 9.85 -7.40 -4.78
C ARG A 31 11.18 -6.90 -5.31
N ASN A 32 11.14 -6.01 -6.30
CA ASN A 32 12.30 -5.33 -6.84
C ASN A 32 12.20 -3.83 -6.52
N PRO A 33 12.90 -3.32 -5.50
CA PRO A 33 12.80 -1.91 -5.11
C PRO A 33 13.33 -0.93 -6.17
N SER A 34 14.16 -1.41 -7.11
CA SER A 34 14.71 -0.63 -8.21
C SER A 34 13.82 -0.63 -9.46
N GLU A 35 12.65 -1.27 -9.42
CA GLU A 35 11.67 -1.25 -10.50
C GLU A 35 11.07 0.17 -10.66
N ASP A 36 10.71 0.51 -11.90
CA ASP A 36 9.97 1.73 -12.22
C ASP A 36 8.63 1.72 -11.48
N LYS A 37 8.44 2.71 -10.60
CA LYS A 37 7.28 2.79 -9.71
C LYS A 37 6.01 3.09 -10.50
N GLU A 38 6.08 3.94 -11.51
CA GLU A 38 4.96 4.28 -12.38
C GLU A 38 4.51 3.07 -13.20
N ALA A 39 5.46 2.37 -13.83
CA ALA A 39 5.17 1.14 -14.57
C ALA A 39 4.59 0.05 -13.66
N PHE A 40 5.14 -0.09 -12.45
CA PHE A 40 4.62 -1.01 -11.44
C PHE A 40 3.18 -0.65 -11.05
N LEU A 41 2.87 0.63 -10.78
CA LEU A 41 1.52 1.07 -10.43
C LEU A 41 0.50 0.73 -11.53
N GLU A 42 0.86 0.90 -12.80
CA GLU A 42 -0.01 0.52 -13.91
C GLU A 42 -0.27 -0.99 -13.97
N SER A 43 0.75 -1.82 -13.71
CA SER A 43 0.57 -3.28 -13.63
C SER A 43 -0.23 -3.74 -12.41
N LEU A 44 -0.13 -3.02 -11.29
CA LEU A 44 -0.87 -3.31 -10.06
C LEU A 44 -2.35 -2.92 -10.16
N TRP A 45 -2.66 -1.87 -10.93
CA TRP A 45 -3.97 -1.24 -10.96
C TRP A 45 -5.16 -2.19 -11.22
N PRO A 46 -5.11 -3.12 -12.18
CA PRO A 46 -6.21 -4.07 -12.41
C PRO A 46 -6.57 -4.90 -11.17
N LEU A 47 -5.58 -5.27 -10.35
CA LEU A 47 -5.82 -6.00 -9.10
C LEU A 47 -6.43 -5.11 -8.02
N VAL A 48 -6.07 -3.83 -7.99
CA VAL A 48 -6.69 -2.84 -7.10
C VAL A 48 -8.15 -2.63 -7.49
N GLU A 49 -8.46 -2.53 -8.79
CA GLU A 49 -9.83 -2.43 -9.30
C GLU A 49 -10.66 -3.66 -8.94
N GLU A 50 -10.12 -4.86 -9.11
CA GLU A 50 -10.75 -6.10 -8.68
C GLU A 50 -11.01 -6.09 -7.16
N ALA A 51 -10.00 -5.71 -6.38
CA ALA A 51 -10.07 -5.65 -4.94
C ALA A 51 -11.05 -4.58 -4.41
N ASN A 52 -11.31 -3.55 -5.19
CA ASN A 52 -12.29 -2.48 -4.93
C ASN A 52 -13.74 -2.89 -5.25
N ARG A 53 -14.00 -3.94 -6.04
CA ARG A 53 -15.37 -4.35 -6.42
C ARG A 53 -16.33 -4.55 -5.24
N PRO A 54 -15.95 -5.24 -4.14
CA PRO A 54 -16.85 -5.43 -2.99
C PRO A 54 -16.88 -4.21 -2.04
N VAL A 55 -16.13 -3.16 -2.32
CA VAL A 55 -15.97 -1.99 -1.43
C VAL A 55 -16.94 -0.88 -1.86
N PRO A 56 -17.67 -0.25 -0.92
CA PRO A 56 -18.52 0.91 -1.23
C PRO A 56 -17.74 2.01 -1.96
N TYR A 57 -18.41 2.76 -2.84
CA TYR A 57 -17.77 3.80 -3.65
C TYR A 57 -16.92 4.78 -2.83
N THR A 58 -17.42 5.20 -1.66
CA THR A 58 -16.76 6.13 -0.73
C THR A 58 -15.50 5.56 -0.06
N ALA A 59 -15.30 4.24 -0.12
CA ALA A 59 -14.18 3.55 0.53
C ALA A 59 -13.23 2.87 -0.48
N LYS A 60 -13.45 3.04 -1.79
CA LYS A 60 -12.56 2.51 -2.82
C LYS A 60 -11.19 3.19 -2.76
N ILE A 61 -10.14 2.41 -2.98
CA ILE A 61 -8.79 2.92 -3.13
C ILE A 61 -8.64 3.51 -4.53
N THR A 62 -8.10 4.72 -4.61
CA THR A 62 -7.74 5.40 -5.84
C THR A 62 -6.23 5.33 -6.07
N LYS A 63 -5.75 5.51 -7.31
CA LYS A 63 -4.31 5.39 -7.65
C LYS A 63 -3.42 6.32 -6.81
N ASP A 64 -3.91 7.52 -6.54
CA ASP A 64 -3.28 8.55 -5.70
C ASP A 64 -3.23 8.19 -4.20
N MET A 65 -3.94 7.15 -3.78
CA MET A 65 -3.92 6.60 -2.42
C MET A 65 -3.05 5.34 -2.29
N ILE A 66 -2.13 5.13 -3.24
CA ILE A 66 -1.16 4.02 -3.21
C ILE A 66 0.23 4.59 -2.95
N LEU A 67 0.82 4.22 -1.83
CA LEU A 67 2.18 4.55 -1.44
C LEU A 67 3.08 3.33 -1.62
N ILE A 68 4.13 3.47 -2.42
CA ILE A 68 5.17 2.45 -2.57
C ILE A 68 6.25 2.69 -1.49
N THR A 69 6.66 1.63 -0.80
CA THR A 69 7.74 1.69 0.20
C THR A 69 9.07 2.08 -0.43
N ASP A 70 9.97 2.67 0.36
CA ASP A 70 11.35 2.88 -0.09
C ASP A 70 12.18 1.60 0.07
N GLU A 71 13.16 1.41 -0.80
CA GLU A 71 14.15 0.34 -0.71
C GLU A 71 14.89 0.34 0.64
N ALA A 72 15.30 1.53 1.09
CA ALA A 72 16.03 1.72 2.33
C ALA A 72 15.15 1.55 3.59
N LEU A 73 13.83 1.44 3.43
CA LEU A 73 12.86 1.44 4.53
C LEU A 73 11.78 0.37 4.33
N PRO A 74 12.11 -0.93 4.23
CA PRO A 74 11.10 -1.96 4.05
C PRO A 74 10.09 -2.01 5.21
N MET A 75 8.96 -2.68 5.01
CA MET A 75 7.98 -2.87 6.09
C MET A 75 8.61 -3.60 7.27
N ALA A 76 8.22 -3.19 8.48
CA ALA A 76 8.66 -3.81 9.71
C ALA A 76 8.19 -5.27 9.77
N ARG A 77 9.09 -6.15 10.23
CA ARG A 77 8.84 -7.59 10.36
C ARG A 77 9.28 -8.06 11.73
N SER A 78 8.53 -9.01 12.28
CA SER A 78 8.91 -9.71 13.50
C SER A 78 10.12 -10.62 13.24
N VAL A 79 10.69 -11.19 14.31
CA VAL A 79 11.78 -12.17 14.21
C VAL A 79 11.40 -13.39 13.34
N LYS A 80 10.11 -13.69 13.20
CA LYS A 80 9.59 -14.78 12.34
C LYS A 80 9.33 -14.34 10.89
N GLY A 81 9.68 -13.11 10.51
CA GLY A 81 9.48 -12.56 9.17
C GLY A 81 8.05 -12.07 8.87
N THR A 82 7.11 -12.20 9.80
CA THR A 82 5.74 -11.70 9.64
C THR A 82 5.70 -10.18 9.70
N ILE A 83 4.94 -9.54 8.81
CA ILE A 83 4.76 -8.09 8.76
C ILE A 83 4.10 -7.58 10.05
N GLU A 84 4.74 -6.60 10.69
CA GLU A 84 4.24 -5.92 11.88
C GLU A 84 3.51 -4.64 11.50
N ARG A 85 2.22 -4.76 11.20
CA ARG A 85 1.38 -3.66 10.72
C ARG A 85 1.47 -2.37 11.55
N ARG A 86 1.45 -2.44 12.88
CA ARG A 86 1.55 -1.24 13.74
C ARG A 86 2.92 -0.57 13.61
N SER A 87 3.98 -1.36 13.66
CA SER A 87 5.37 -0.89 13.51
C SER A 87 5.56 -0.25 12.12
N THR A 88 5.03 -0.88 11.06
CA THR A 88 5.10 -0.35 9.69
C THR A 88 4.33 0.96 9.53
N VAL A 89 3.10 1.06 10.06
CA VAL A 89 2.33 2.32 9.98
C VAL A 89 3.06 3.46 10.69
N ARG A 90 3.68 3.19 11.85
CA ARG A 90 4.49 4.17 12.57
C ARG A 90 5.75 4.56 11.80
N LEU A 91 6.41 3.59 11.17
CA LEU A 91 7.59 3.81 10.34
C LEU A 91 7.30 4.73 9.15
N TYR A 92 6.09 4.63 8.60
CA TYR A 92 5.63 5.38 7.43
C TYR A 92 4.72 6.57 7.77
N GLU A 93 4.57 6.91 9.04
CA GLU A 93 3.57 7.89 9.51
C GLU A 93 3.70 9.23 8.78
N GLN A 94 4.91 9.78 8.69
CA GLN A 94 5.16 11.06 8.01
C GLN A 94 4.81 11.02 6.51
N LYS A 95 5.11 9.92 5.82
CA LYS A 95 4.79 9.78 4.39
C LYS A 95 3.29 9.61 4.16
N LEU A 96 2.63 8.88 5.05
CA LEU A 96 1.18 8.74 5.03
C LEU A 96 0.49 10.08 5.34
N ASP A 97 1.02 10.87 6.27
CA ASP A 97 0.52 12.21 6.56
C ASP A 97 0.60 13.12 5.34
N VAL A 98 1.73 13.12 4.62
CA VAL A 98 1.88 13.86 3.36
C VAL A 98 0.90 13.35 2.30
N LEU A 99 0.79 12.04 2.12
CA LEU A 99 -0.16 11.43 1.19
C LEU A 99 -1.59 11.92 1.46
N TYR A 100 -2.01 11.91 2.73
CA TYR A 100 -3.33 12.39 3.11
C TYR A 100 -3.47 13.89 2.98
N ALA A 101 -2.46 14.70 3.29
CA ALA A 101 -2.54 16.15 3.18
C ALA A 101 -2.72 16.64 1.73
N VAL A 102 -2.12 15.94 0.76
CA VAL A 102 -2.25 16.29 -0.66
C VAL A 102 -3.63 15.92 -1.23
N HIS A 103 -4.32 14.94 -0.63
CA HIS A 103 -5.54 14.34 -1.18
C HIS A 103 -6.74 14.33 -0.21
N ALA A 104 -6.65 15.11 0.87
CA ALA A 104 -7.71 15.42 1.82
C ALA A 104 -8.73 16.39 1.20
#